data_AF-A0A8H6W7T6-F1
#
_entry.id   AF-A0A8H6W7T6-F1
#
_cell.length_a   1.000
_cell.length_b   1.000
_cell.length_c   1.000
_cell.angle_alpha   90.00
_cell.angle_beta   90.00
_cell.angle_gamma   90.00
#
_symmetry.space_group_name_H-M   'P 1'
#
loop_
_entity.id
_entity.type
_entity.pdbx_description
1 polymer ?
#
loop_
_entity_poly.entity_id
_entity_poly.type
_entity_poly.pdbx_seq_one_letter_code
_entity_poly.pdbx_strand_id
1 'polypeptide(L)'
;MDFAFPLLRRAGPAAARPVVTPVAVPAMRTIIAFDMLMAGTFLVLIMSVLVAWFSKVQRVKTWYLLLLTSAGYCLSFLIRIGHQTGPPPPLHFCLYSASLIYAAPPGAAAAALFFVIELHLRLSSALFSKRMSDKFIYWVAWGIPISHGVVFWTSLTIGLSDVTRVRRDPSGAYCHIVDTKNTFDGDHSCIISRLDAHHGSRDCRPLVPATRRSENDAGKRGRLPSALVHPHGCIYSHRRFGHYHGRYPHERFIKPYNNPSSSDYTSVRGTRIRYSEGASPCLLLQIEAAKGLSDAV
;
A
#
# COMPACT_ATOMS: atom_id res chain seq x y z
N MET A 1 -40.89 -26.68 -39.34
CA MET A 1 -41.25 -25.35 -38.76
C MET A 1 -39.96 -24.74 -38.28
N ASP A 2 -39.29 -24.06 -39.20
CA ASP A 2 -37.94 -23.51 -39.04
C ASP A 2 -38.04 -22.06 -38.57
N PHE A 3 -37.59 -21.79 -37.35
CA PHE A 3 -37.46 -20.43 -36.83
C PHE A 3 -36.06 -19.91 -37.14
N ALA A 4 -35.91 -19.29 -38.31
CA ALA A 4 -34.73 -18.52 -38.67
C ALA A 4 -34.81 -17.13 -37.99
N PHE A 5 -33.98 -16.92 -36.96
CA PHE A 5 -33.76 -15.60 -36.37
C PHE A 5 -32.58 -14.91 -37.09
N PRO A 6 -32.76 -13.73 -37.70
CA PRO A 6 -31.67 -13.01 -38.34
C PRO A 6 -30.78 -12.35 -37.30
N LEU A 7 -29.54 -12.83 -37.17
CA LEU A 7 -28.47 -12.19 -36.39
C LEU A 7 -28.00 -10.91 -37.10
N LEU A 8 -28.65 -9.79 -36.79
CA LEU A 8 -28.23 -8.45 -37.19
C LEU A 8 -27.01 -8.04 -36.34
N ARG A 9 -25.82 -8.42 -36.82
CA ARG A 9 -24.52 -8.08 -36.23
C ARG A 9 -24.24 -6.58 -36.45
N ARG A 10 -24.72 -5.75 -35.52
CA ARG A 10 -24.43 -4.31 -35.48
C ARG A 10 -22.94 -4.12 -35.25
N ALA A 11 -22.21 -3.66 -36.27
CA ALA A 11 -20.82 -3.27 -36.15
C ALA A 11 -20.72 -2.08 -35.18
N GLY A 12 -20.33 -2.38 -33.94
CA GLY A 12 -20.05 -1.35 -32.94
C GLY A 12 -18.86 -0.49 -33.39
N PRO A 13 -18.84 0.81 -33.04
CA PRO A 13 -17.72 1.69 -33.36
C PRO A 13 -16.43 1.07 -32.84
N ALA A 14 -15.40 1.05 -33.69
CA ALA A 14 -14.09 0.49 -33.38
C ALA A 14 -13.59 1.05 -32.03
N ALA A 15 -13.63 0.21 -31.00
CA ALA A 15 -13.15 0.55 -29.67
C ALA A 15 -11.70 1.03 -29.81
N ALA A 16 -11.46 2.28 -29.43
CA ALA A 16 -10.12 2.87 -29.43
C ALA A 16 -9.20 1.94 -28.63
N ARG A 17 -8.12 1.46 -29.26
CA ARG A 17 -7.15 0.61 -28.58
C ARG A 17 -6.62 1.39 -27.37
N PRO A 18 -6.69 0.83 -26.16
CA PRO A 18 -6.15 1.49 -24.98
C PRO A 18 -4.68 1.81 -25.26
N VAL A 19 -4.33 3.08 -25.12
CA VAL A 19 -2.94 3.55 -25.22
C VAL A 19 -2.20 2.88 -24.07
N VAL A 20 -1.45 1.83 -24.40
CA VAL A 20 -0.53 1.18 -23.47
C VAL A 20 0.57 2.20 -23.19
N THR A 21 0.40 2.99 -22.12
CA THR A 21 1.47 3.84 -21.63
C THR A 21 2.64 2.93 -21.28
N PRO A 22 3.87 3.22 -21.73
CA PRO A 22 5.04 2.44 -21.37
C PRO A 22 5.11 2.42 -19.86
N VAL A 23 4.86 1.26 -19.26
CA VAL A 23 4.98 1.07 -17.82
C VAL A 23 6.43 1.38 -17.50
N ALA A 24 6.65 2.43 -16.70
CA ALA A 24 7.98 2.80 -16.25
C ALA A 24 8.53 1.59 -15.49
N VAL A 25 9.46 0.87 -16.14
CA VAL A 25 10.17 -0.24 -15.52
C VAL A 25 10.77 0.32 -14.22
N PRO A 26 10.41 -0.21 -13.04
CA PRO A 26 10.97 0.28 -11.80
C PRO A 26 12.49 0.22 -11.95
N ALA A 27 13.12 1.37 -11.74
CA ALA A 27 14.57 1.46 -11.87
C ALA A 27 15.17 0.40 -10.96
N MET A 28 16.05 -0.46 -11.47
CA MET A 28 16.72 -1.53 -10.71
C MET A 28 17.20 -1.08 -9.31
N ARG A 29 17.55 0.20 -9.18
CA ARG A 29 17.89 0.89 -7.92
C ARG A 29 16.80 0.80 -6.84
N THR A 30 15.52 0.91 -7.17
CA THR A 30 14.42 0.84 -6.20
C THR A 30 14.24 -0.57 -5.65
N ILE A 31 14.42 -1.60 -6.48
CA ILE A 31 14.37 -3.00 -6.07
C ILE A 31 15.51 -3.28 -5.08
N ILE A 32 16.74 -2.92 -5.44
CA ILE A 32 17.91 -3.11 -4.58
C ILE A 32 17.73 -2.35 -3.25
N ALA A 33 17.28 -1.10 -3.28
CA ALA A 33 17.07 -0.33 -2.05
C ALA A 33 16.02 -0.97 -1.14
N PHE A 34 14.94 -1.50 -1.72
CA PHE A 34 13.89 -2.20 -0.99
C PHE A 34 14.41 -3.51 -0.37
N ASP A 35 15.18 -4.31 -1.10
CA ASP A 35 15.74 -5.56 -0.60
C ASP A 35 16.74 -5.32 0.54
N MET A 36 17.59 -4.30 0.40
CA MET A 36 18.53 -3.90 1.46
C MET A 36 17.79 -3.43 2.71
N LEU A 37 16.69 -2.69 2.55
CA LEU A 37 15.83 -2.29 3.67
C LEU A 37 15.24 -3.52 4.36
N MET A 38 14.65 -4.45 3.62
CA MET A 38 14.05 -5.66 4.18
C MET A 38 15.09 -6.57 4.85
N ALA A 39 16.28 -6.71 4.27
CA ALA A 39 17.38 -7.47 4.84
C ALA A 39 17.88 -6.83 6.13
N GLY A 40 18.08 -5.51 6.14
CA GLY A 40 18.47 -4.76 7.33
C GLY A 40 17.44 -4.90 8.46
N THR A 41 16.16 -4.71 8.15
CA THR A 41 15.07 -4.89 9.13
C THR A 41 15.05 -6.32 9.67
N PHE A 42 15.15 -7.34 8.80
CA PHE A 42 15.21 -8.73 9.23
C PHE A 42 16.37 -9.00 10.19
N LEU A 43 17.58 -8.53 9.86
CA LEU A 43 18.76 -8.70 10.71
C LEU A 43 18.57 -8.02 12.07
N VAL A 44 18.05 -6.79 12.11
CA VAL A 44 17.76 -6.09 13.37
C VAL A 44 16.74 -6.84 14.21
N LEU A 45 15.68 -7.39 13.60
CA LEU A 45 14.67 -8.17 14.30
C LEU A 45 15.26 -9.46 14.90
N ILE A 46 16.04 -10.21 14.12
CA ILE A 46 16.70 -11.43 14.60
C ILE A 46 17.70 -11.12 15.71
N MET A 47 18.53 -10.08 15.55
CA MET A 47 19.44 -9.62 16.60
C MET A 47 18.69 -9.22 17.87
N SER A 48 17.53 -8.55 17.75
CA SER A 48 16.71 -8.18 18.90
C SER A 48 16.18 -9.41 19.66
N VAL A 49 15.73 -10.43 18.93
CA VAL A 49 15.31 -11.71 19.53
C VAL A 49 16.48 -12.40 20.21
N LEU A 50 17.65 -12.47 19.57
CA LEU A 50 18.85 -13.09 20.12
C LEU A 50 19.35 -12.37 21.38
N VAL A 51 19.47 -11.05 21.34
CA VAL A 51 19.87 -10.25 22.51
C VAL A 51 18.88 -10.46 23.66
N ALA A 52 17.57 -10.45 23.37
CA ALA A 52 16.56 -10.72 24.38
C ALA A 52 16.66 -12.14 24.95
N TRP A 53 16.96 -13.13 24.10
CA TRP A 53 17.15 -14.53 24.48
C TRP A 53 18.34 -14.72 25.43
N PHE A 54 19.46 -14.02 25.19
CA PHE A 54 20.63 -14.07 26.06
C PHE A 54 20.51 -13.16 27.29
N SER A 55 19.63 -12.16 27.25
CA SER A 55 19.39 -11.28 28.39
C SER A 55 18.60 -12.01 29.49
N LYS A 56 18.92 -11.73 30.76
CA LYS A 56 18.13 -12.20 31.91
C LYS A 56 16.82 -11.42 32.10
N VAL A 57 16.48 -10.52 31.17
CA VAL A 57 15.30 -9.66 31.28
C VAL A 57 14.06 -10.44 30.85
N GLN A 58 13.10 -10.58 31.76
CA GLN A 58 11.83 -11.24 31.47
C GLN A 58 10.95 -10.35 30.59
N ARG A 59 10.98 -10.57 29.27
CA ARG A 59 10.08 -9.92 28.31
C ARG A 59 8.78 -10.72 28.14
N VAL A 60 7.72 -10.02 27.74
CA VAL A 60 6.39 -10.61 27.51
C VAL A 60 6.40 -11.55 26.29
N LYS A 61 5.65 -12.65 26.33
CA LYS A 61 5.67 -13.67 25.27
C LYS A 61 5.15 -13.12 23.93
N THR A 62 4.13 -12.26 23.96
CA THR A 62 3.60 -11.60 22.74
C THR A 62 4.61 -10.70 22.05
N TRP A 63 5.59 -10.14 22.76
CA TRP A 63 6.64 -9.33 22.16
C TRP A 63 7.50 -10.17 21.21
N TYR A 64 7.87 -11.39 21.62
CA TYR A 64 8.58 -12.32 20.73
C TYR A 64 7.74 -12.71 19.52
N LEU A 65 6.43 -12.93 19.70
CA LEU A 65 5.52 -13.24 18.59
C LEU A 65 5.38 -12.08 17.61
N LEU A 66 5.35 -10.83 18.10
CA LEU A 66 5.34 -9.63 17.26
C LEU A 66 6.64 -9.52 16.45
N LEU A 67 7.80 -9.77 17.06
CA LEU A 67 9.08 -9.76 16.34
C LEU A 67 9.18 -10.90 15.32
N LEU A 68 8.76 -12.11 15.69
CA LEU A 68 8.81 -13.27 14.79
C LEU A 68 7.88 -13.11 13.59
N THR A 69 6.66 -12.59 13.79
CA THR A 69 5.74 -12.30 12.67
C THR A 69 6.28 -11.22 11.76
N SER A 70 6.89 -10.16 12.32
CA SER A 70 7.54 -9.10 11.54
C SER A 70 8.76 -9.64 10.77
N ALA A 71 9.55 -10.54 11.38
CA ALA A 71 10.68 -11.18 10.72
C ALA A 71 10.21 -12.12 9.58
N GLY A 72 9.11 -12.86 9.80
CA GLY A 72 8.48 -13.68 8.76
C GLY A 72 7.98 -12.85 7.57
N TYR A 73 7.47 -11.64 7.83
CA TYR A 73 7.11 -10.69 6.78
C TYR A 73 8.33 -10.29 5.95
N CYS A 74 9.43 -9.86 6.59
CA CYS A 74 10.66 -9.54 5.87
C CYS A 74 11.19 -10.74 5.08
N LEU A 75 11.19 -11.94 5.68
CA LEU A 75 11.63 -13.18 5.04
C LEU A 75 10.81 -13.49 3.77
N SER A 76 9.51 -13.18 3.78
CA SER A 76 8.62 -13.35 2.61
C SER A 76 9.02 -12.47 1.43
N PHE A 77 9.66 -11.32 1.67
CA PHE A 77 10.27 -10.51 0.61
C PHE A 77 11.64 -11.02 0.21
N LEU A 78 12.48 -11.36 1.19
CA LEU A 78 13.87 -11.81 0.96
C LEU A 78 13.94 -13.12 0.17
N ILE A 79 13.00 -14.03 0.36
CA ILE A 79 12.97 -15.29 -0.41
C ILE A 79 12.91 -15.03 -1.93
N ARG A 80 12.38 -13.87 -2.36
CA ARG A 80 12.20 -13.50 -3.76
C ARG A 80 13.44 -12.91 -4.41
N ILE A 81 14.49 -12.65 -3.62
CA ILE A 81 15.77 -12.20 -4.16
C ILE A 81 16.24 -13.22 -5.22
N GLY A 82 16.68 -12.71 -6.37
CA GLY A 82 17.08 -13.52 -7.52
C GLY A 82 15.95 -13.85 -8.51
N HIS A 83 14.68 -13.69 -8.12
CA HIS A 83 13.53 -13.89 -9.01
C HIS A 83 12.83 -12.57 -9.42
N GLN A 84 13.28 -11.42 -8.91
CA GLN A 84 12.71 -10.10 -9.20
C GLN A 84 13.09 -9.55 -10.58
N THR A 85 14.14 -10.08 -11.21
CA THR A 85 14.55 -9.72 -12.58
C THR A 85 14.65 -10.97 -13.44
N GLY A 86 14.53 -10.81 -14.76
CA GLY A 86 14.67 -11.92 -15.71
C GLY A 86 13.38 -12.71 -15.97
N PRO A 87 13.51 -13.99 -16.37
CA PRO A 87 12.37 -14.80 -16.80
C PRO A 87 11.33 -14.98 -15.69
N PRO A 88 10.06 -15.29 -16.05
CA PRO A 88 9.01 -15.51 -15.06
C PRO A 88 9.39 -16.66 -14.11
N PRO A 89 9.24 -16.47 -12.78
CA PRO A 89 9.54 -17.53 -11.82
C PRO A 89 8.58 -18.71 -11.99
N PRO A 90 8.95 -19.91 -11.52
CA PRO A 90 8.04 -21.05 -11.48
C PRO A 90 6.74 -20.71 -10.75
N LEU A 91 5.62 -21.21 -11.27
CA LEU A 91 4.27 -20.91 -10.76
C LEU A 91 4.15 -21.16 -9.25
N HIS A 92 4.68 -22.29 -8.75
CA HIS A 92 4.61 -22.65 -7.34
C HIS A 92 5.32 -21.64 -6.44
N PHE A 93 6.47 -21.11 -6.89
CA PHE A 93 7.24 -20.11 -6.15
C PHE A 93 6.51 -18.76 -6.13
N CYS A 94 5.96 -18.36 -7.28
CA CYS A 94 5.15 -17.16 -7.43
C CYS A 94 3.90 -17.20 -6.53
N LEU A 95 3.20 -18.33 -6.52
CA LEU A 95 2.00 -18.53 -5.69
C LEU A 95 2.32 -18.61 -4.19
N TYR A 96 3.36 -19.33 -3.80
CA TYR A 96 3.77 -19.43 -2.40
C TYR A 96 4.17 -18.07 -1.84
N SER A 97 4.99 -17.32 -2.57
CA SER A 97 5.42 -15.98 -2.15
C SER A 97 4.27 -14.96 -2.13
N ALA A 98 3.33 -15.02 -3.09
CA ALA A 98 2.12 -14.20 -3.07
C ALA A 98 1.27 -14.50 -1.82
N SER A 99 1.06 -15.79 -1.52
CA SER A 99 0.25 -16.23 -0.37
C SER A 99 0.85 -15.78 0.96
N LEU A 100 2.18 -15.84 1.10
CA LEU A 100 2.87 -15.32 2.29
C LEU A 100 2.68 -13.81 2.46
N ILE A 101 2.79 -13.05 1.37
CA ILE A 101 2.65 -11.59 1.40
C ILE A 101 1.22 -11.17 1.74
N TYR A 102 0.21 -11.88 1.23
CA TYR A 102 -1.18 -11.64 1.60
C TYR A 102 -1.48 -12.02 3.06
N ALA A 103 -0.85 -13.07 3.59
CA ALA A 103 -1.03 -13.52 4.97
C ALA A 103 -0.36 -12.61 6.02
N ALA A 104 0.67 -11.86 5.62
CA ALA A 104 1.47 -11.12 6.57
C ALA A 104 0.79 -9.89 7.20
N PRO A 105 0.08 -9.00 6.47
CA PRO A 105 -0.65 -7.88 7.08
C PRO A 105 -1.63 -8.30 8.18
N PRO A 106 -2.53 -9.30 7.98
CA PRO A 106 -3.43 -9.75 9.04
C PRO A 106 -2.67 -10.41 10.21
N GLY A 107 -1.62 -11.18 9.93
CA GLY A 107 -0.78 -11.76 10.99
C GLY A 107 -0.08 -10.70 11.84
N ALA A 108 0.45 -9.64 11.22
CA ALA A 108 1.09 -8.53 11.90
C ALA A 108 0.08 -7.69 12.70
N ALA A 109 -1.09 -7.41 12.13
CA ALA A 109 -2.17 -6.70 12.82
C ALA A 109 -2.67 -7.48 14.05
N ALA A 110 -2.85 -8.79 13.92
CA ALA A 110 -3.21 -9.67 15.03
C ALA A 110 -2.13 -9.65 16.12
N ALA A 111 -0.85 -9.81 15.74
CA ALA A 111 0.25 -9.78 16.69
C ALA A 111 0.36 -8.43 17.44
N ALA A 112 0.17 -7.31 16.74
CA ALA A 112 0.17 -5.98 17.34
C ALA A 112 -1.01 -5.80 18.31
N LEU A 113 -2.22 -6.20 17.90
CA LEU A 113 -3.42 -6.13 18.75
C LEU A 113 -3.23 -6.95 20.03
N PHE A 114 -2.76 -8.18 19.91
CA PHE A 114 -2.52 -9.05 21.06
C PHE A 114 -1.41 -8.54 21.98
N PHE A 115 -0.36 -7.95 21.42
CA PHE A 115 0.69 -7.28 22.20
C PHE A 115 0.12 -6.10 23.01
N VAL A 116 -0.69 -5.23 22.40
CA VAL A 116 -1.33 -4.10 23.09
C VAL A 116 -2.28 -4.59 24.18
N ILE A 117 -3.07 -5.63 23.91
CA ILE A 117 -3.99 -6.20 24.90
C ILE A 117 -3.20 -6.82 26.07
N GLU A 118 -2.16 -7.61 25.83
CA GLU A 118 -1.34 -8.18 26.91
C GLU A 118 -0.69 -7.06 27.74
N LEU A 119 -0.15 -6.03 27.09
CA LEU A 119 0.47 -4.88 27.77
C LEU A 119 -0.55 -4.14 28.64
N HIS A 120 -1.73 -3.85 28.11
CA HIS A 120 -2.81 -3.18 28.83
C HIS A 120 -3.28 -4.00 30.05
N LEU A 121 -3.44 -5.32 29.89
CA LEU A 121 -3.85 -6.19 30.98
C LEU A 121 -2.76 -6.34 32.04
N ARG A 122 -1.47 -6.39 31.66
CA ARG A 122 -0.36 -6.40 32.63
C ARG A 122 -0.31 -5.11 33.44
N LEU A 123 -0.47 -3.96 32.78
CA LEU A 123 -0.51 -2.67 33.44
C LEU A 123 -1.72 -2.57 34.39
N SER A 124 -2.89 -3.00 33.94
CA SER A 124 -4.11 -3.04 34.77
C SER A 124 -3.97 -4.01 35.94
N SER A 125 -3.34 -5.16 35.73
CA SER A 125 -3.04 -6.14 36.78
C SER A 125 -2.11 -5.57 37.86
N ALA A 126 -1.10 -4.78 37.47
CA ALA A 126 -0.22 -4.08 38.40
C ALA A 126 -0.95 -3.01 39.22
N LEU A 127 -1.91 -2.30 38.62
CA LEU A 127 -2.69 -1.25 39.31
C LEU A 127 -3.78 -1.82 40.22
N PHE A 128 -4.46 -2.88 39.81
CA PHE A 128 -5.64 -3.43 40.50
C PHE A 128 -5.38 -4.77 41.22
N SER A 129 -4.14 -5.27 41.24
CA SER A 129 -3.73 -6.53 41.87
C SER A 129 -4.52 -7.78 41.41
N LYS A 130 -5.10 -7.73 40.20
CA LYS A 130 -5.90 -8.83 39.63
C LYS A 130 -5.01 -9.76 38.82
N ARG A 131 -4.92 -11.05 39.18
CA ARG A 131 -4.17 -12.04 38.39
C ARG A 131 -4.84 -12.31 37.04
N MET A 132 -4.03 -12.37 35.99
CA MET A 132 -4.48 -12.83 34.67
C MET A 132 -4.61 -14.35 34.63
N SER A 133 -5.55 -14.84 33.80
CA SER A 133 -5.70 -16.27 33.56
C SER A 133 -4.69 -16.75 32.52
N ASP A 134 -3.92 -17.80 32.84
CA ASP A 134 -2.98 -18.44 31.91
C ASP A 134 -3.66 -18.94 30.62
N LYS A 135 -4.94 -19.31 30.71
CA LYS A 135 -5.75 -19.74 29.56
C LYS A 135 -5.86 -18.65 28.51
N PHE A 136 -5.95 -17.38 28.92
CA PHE A 136 -6.04 -16.25 27.99
C PHE A 136 -4.73 -16.09 27.22
N ILE A 137 -3.57 -16.18 27.89
CA ILE A 137 -2.26 -16.07 27.26
C ILE A 137 -2.06 -17.19 26.23
N TYR A 138 -2.48 -18.42 26.55
CA TYR A 138 -2.41 -19.53 25.62
C TYR A 138 -3.29 -19.29 24.37
N TRP A 139 -4.53 -18.84 24.55
CA TRP A 139 -5.43 -18.49 23.45
C TRP A 139 -4.85 -17.40 22.54
N VAL A 140 -4.28 -16.35 23.13
CA VAL A 140 -3.61 -15.27 22.41
C VAL A 140 -2.43 -15.79 21.59
N ALA A 141 -1.60 -16.65 22.18
CA ALA A 141 -0.42 -17.21 21.50
C ALA A 141 -0.79 -18.04 20.27
N TRP A 142 -1.92 -18.75 20.30
CA TRP A 142 -2.43 -19.52 19.15
C TRP A 142 -3.21 -18.69 18.13
N GLY A 143 -3.87 -17.61 18.56
CA GLY A 143 -4.63 -16.74 17.67
C GLY A 143 -3.79 -16.16 16.53
N ILE A 144 -2.54 -15.78 16.82
CA ILE A 144 -1.61 -15.20 15.84
C ILE A 144 -1.28 -16.19 14.71
N PRO A 145 -0.69 -17.37 14.95
CA PRO A 145 -0.37 -18.31 13.88
C PRO A 145 -1.62 -18.84 13.17
N ILE A 146 -2.75 -18.99 13.88
CA ILE A 146 -4.02 -19.39 13.25
C ILE A 146 -4.47 -18.32 12.25
N SER A 147 -4.47 -17.04 12.63
CA SER A 147 -4.89 -15.95 11.73
C SER A 147 -4.03 -15.89 10.46
N HIS A 148 -2.71 -16.00 10.60
CA HIS A 148 -1.78 -16.04 9.47
C HIS A 148 -1.99 -17.30 8.62
N GLY A 149 -2.13 -18.46 9.27
CA GLY A 149 -2.37 -19.74 8.60
C GLY A 149 -3.65 -19.73 7.76
N VAL A 150 -4.75 -19.23 8.30
CA VAL A 150 -6.03 -19.15 7.58
C VAL A 150 -5.89 -18.31 6.30
N VAL A 151 -5.29 -17.13 6.38
CA VAL A 151 -5.12 -16.26 5.20
C VAL A 151 -4.12 -16.85 4.19
N PHE A 152 -3.04 -17.47 4.68
CA PHE A 152 -2.08 -18.16 3.83
C PHE A 152 -2.73 -19.31 3.05
N TRP A 153 -3.42 -20.21 3.76
CA TRP A 153 -4.05 -21.38 3.14
C TRP A 153 -5.19 -21.00 2.20
N THR A 154 -6.00 -19.99 2.54
CA THR A 154 -7.06 -19.51 1.64
C THR A 154 -6.49 -18.86 0.39
N SER A 155 -5.45 -18.03 0.50
CA SER A 155 -4.78 -17.44 -0.67
C SER A 155 -4.17 -18.52 -1.57
N LEU A 156 -3.56 -19.53 -0.95
CA LEU A 156 -2.97 -20.66 -1.65
C LEU A 156 -4.01 -21.51 -2.38
N THR A 157 -5.13 -21.86 -1.72
CA THR A 157 -6.20 -22.65 -2.35
C THR A 157 -6.87 -21.89 -3.48
N ILE A 158 -7.10 -20.58 -3.33
CA ILE A 158 -7.62 -19.72 -4.40
C ILE A 158 -6.67 -19.73 -5.60
N GLY A 159 -5.37 -19.51 -5.39
CA GLY A 159 -4.41 -19.51 -6.49
C GLY A 159 -4.16 -20.89 -7.13
N LEU A 160 -4.33 -21.98 -6.37
CA LEU A 160 -4.28 -23.35 -6.92
C LEU A 160 -5.54 -23.70 -7.71
N SER A 161 -6.71 -23.16 -7.33
CA SER A 161 -7.97 -23.40 -8.04
C SER A 161 -8.01 -22.76 -9.43
N ASP A 162 -7.28 -21.67 -9.63
CA ASP A 162 -7.20 -20.97 -10.91
C ASP A 162 -5.80 -20.34 -11.11
N VAL A 163 -4.89 -21.15 -11.64
CA VAL A 163 -3.50 -20.77 -11.90
C VAL A 163 -3.38 -19.59 -12.88
N THR A 164 -4.41 -19.33 -13.68
CA THR A 164 -4.39 -18.22 -14.65
C THR A 164 -4.51 -16.85 -13.99
N ARG A 165 -4.99 -16.80 -12.74
CA ARG A 165 -5.10 -15.59 -11.91
C ARG A 165 -3.79 -15.17 -11.27
N VAL A 166 -2.85 -16.10 -11.12
CA VAL A 166 -1.54 -15.79 -10.54
C VAL A 166 -0.69 -15.12 -11.60
N ARG A 167 -0.51 -13.81 -11.46
CA ARG A 167 0.25 -13.00 -12.42
C ARG A 167 1.35 -12.25 -11.71
N ARG A 168 2.47 -12.08 -12.42
CA ARG A 168 3.53 -11.18 -11.99
C ARG A 168 3.03 -9.75 -12.19
N ASP A 169 3.18 -8.93 -11.15
CA ASP A 169 2.94 -7.50 -11.26
C ASP A 169 3.82 -6.91 -12.37
N PRO A 170 3.36 -5.93 -13.16
CA PRO A 170 4.15 -5.34 -14.25
C PRO A 170 5.43 -4.66 -13.75
N SER A 171 5.53 -4.29 -12.46
CA SER A 171 6.79 -3.87 -11.83
C SER A 171 7.83 -5.00 -11.75
N GLY A 172 7.40 -6.24 -11.89
CA GLY A 172 8.24 -7.43 -11.70
C GLY A 172 8.59 -7.73 -10.25
N ALA A 173 8.18 -6.86 -9.29
CA ALA A 173 8.60 -6.93 -7.90
C ALA A 173 7.86 -7.99 -7.08
N TYR A 174 6.62 -8.34 -7.47
CA TYR A 174 5.84 -9.34 -6.77
C TYR A 174 4.86 -10.09 -7.67
N CYS A 175 4.41 -11.24 -7.18
CA CYS A 175 3.28 -11.96 -7.73
C CYS A 175 2.01 -11.55 -6.99
N HIS A 176 0.92 -11.37 -7.73
CA HIS A 176 -0.39 -11.06 -7.19
C HIS A 176 -1.44 -12.01 -7.77
N ILE A 177 -2.53 -12.20 -7.02
CA ILE A 177 -3.69 -12.99 -7.46
C ILE A 177 -4.72 -11.97 -7.94
N VAL A 178 -5.05 -11.99 -9.23
CA VAL A 178 -6.03 -11.06 -9.81
C VAL A 178 -7.44 -11.54 -9.48
N ASP A 179 -8.24 -10.66 -8.85
CA ASP A 179 -9.66 -10.90 -8.65
C ASP A 179 -10.44 -10.65 -9.96
N THR A 180 -10.92 -11.74 -10.56
CA THR A 180 -11.78 -11.70 -11.76
C THR A 180 -13.11 -10.99 -11.53
N LYS A 181 -13.53 -10.82 -10.28
CA LYS A 181 -14.78 -10.11 -9.94
C LYS A 181 -14.66 -8.59 -9.98
N ASN A 182 -13.44 -8.04 -9.93
CA ASN A 182 -13.22 -6.59 -9.87
C ASN A 182 -12.97 -5.96 -11.25
N THR A 183 -13.01 -6.74 -12.33
CA THR A 183 -13.10 -6.20 -13.69
C THR A 183 -14.38 -5.39 -13.95
N PHE A 184 -15.27 -5.25 -12.95
CA PHE A 184 -16.42 -4.36 -12.98
C PHE A 184 -16.06 -2.87 -12.77
N ASP A 185 -14.84 -2.53 -12.36
CA ASP A 185 -14.43 -1.13 -12.09
C ASP A 185 -13.78 -0.39 -13.28
N GLY A 186 -13.51 -1.11 -14.37
CA GLY A 186 -12.90 -0.53 -15.57
C GLY A 186 -13.83 0.38 -16.39
N ASP A 187 -15.16 0.25 -16.22
CA ASP A 187 -16.14 1.07 -16.95
C ASP A 187 -16.79 2.16 -16.09
N HIS A 188 -16.69 2.09 -14.75
CA HIS A 188 -17.34 3.08 -13.87
C HIS A 188 -16.46 4.28 -13.51
N SER A 189 -15.12 4.18 -13.62
CA SER A 189 -14.25 5.36 -13.51
C SER A 189 -14.47 6.38 -14.66
N CYS A 190 -15.06 5.96 -15.78
CA CYS A 190 -15.47 6.89 -16.84
C CYS A 190 -16.88 7.49 -16.60
N ILE A 191 -17.73 6.83 -15.80
CA ILE A 191 -19.09 7.29 -15.52
C ILE A 191 -19.10 8.41 -14.47
N ILE A 192 -18.19 8.40 -13.48
CA ILE A 192 -18.11 9.50 -12.50
C ILE A 192 -17.60 10.80 -13.16
N SER A 193 -16.76 10.71 -14.20
CA SER A 193 -16.41 11.88 -15.02
C SER A 193 -17.58 12.40 -15.88
N ARG A 194 -18.69 11.66 -16.00
CA ARG A 194 -19.87 12.03 -16.78
C ARG A 194 -21.03 12.56 -15.94
N LEU A 195 -21.08 12.27 -14.64
CA LEU A 195 -22.12 12.79 -13.74
C LEU A 195 -21.84 14.20 -13.21
N ASP A 196 -20.59 14.66 -13.20
CA ASP A 196 -20.27 16.07 -12.91
C ASP A 196 -20.52 17.04 -14.08
N ALA A 197 -20.99 16.54 -15.23
CA ALA A 197 -21.32 17.38 -16.39
C ALA A 197 -22.77 17.91 -16.39
N HIS A 198 -23.60 17.59 -15.38
CA HIS A 198 -25.00 18.04 -15.34
C HIS A 198 -25.26 19.33 -14.53
N HIS A 199 -24.24 19.92 -13.88
CA HIS A 199 -24.36 21.22 -13.21
C HIS A 199 -23.35 22.24 -13.76
N GLY A 200 -23.60 22.68 -14.99
CA GLY A 200 -22.89 23.83 -15.55
C GLY A 200 -22.60 23.66 -17.03
N SER A 201 -23.62 23.98 -17.83
CA SER A 201 -23.51 24.24 -19.27
C SER A 201 -22.25 25.07 -19.58
N ARG A 202 -21.24 24.40 -20.11
CA ARG A 202 -20.25 24.99 -21.02
C ARG A 202 -20.08 24.00 -22.15
N ASP A 203 -20.49 24.45 -23.34
CA ASP A 203 -20.33 23.74 -24.60
C ASP A 203 -18.87 23.31 -24.81
N CYS A 204 -18.55 22.06 -24.49
CA CYS A 204 -17.40 21.40 -25.08
C CYS A 204 -17.78 21.02 -26.51
N ARG A 205 -17.65 21.97 -27.45
CA ARG A 205 -17.69 21.65 -28.87
C ARG A 205 -16.54 20.67 -29.16
N PRO A 206 -16.79 19.53 -29.80
CA PRO A 206 -15.72 18.69 -30.30
C PRO A 206 -14.89 19.52 -31.27
N LEU A 207 -13.59 19.66 -31.00
CA LEU A 207 -12.62 20.15 -31.96
C LEU A 207 -12.62 19.17 -33.14
N VAL A 208 -13.38 19.53 -34.17
CA VAL A 208 -13.32 18.90 -35.48
C VAL A 208 -11.85 18.94 -35.91
N PRO A 209 -11.22 17.79 -36.21
CA PRO A 209 -9.87 17.79 -36.74
C PRO A 209 -9.92 18.58 -38.04
N ALA A 210 -9.17 19.68 -38.09
CA ALA A 210 -9.03 20.49 -39.29
C ALA A 210 -8.55 19.57 -40.42
N THR A 211 -9.43 19.30 -41.38
CA THR A 211 -9.08 18.65 -42.64
C THR A 211 -7.95 19.44 -43.27
N ARG A 212 -6.78 18.81 -43.33
CA ARG A 212 -5.56 19.31 -43.94
C ARG A 212 -5.85 19.57 -45.42
N ARG A 213 -6.13 20.81 -45.78
CA ARG A 213 -6.22 21.27 -47.16
C ARG A 213 -4.83 21.12 -47.76
N SER A 214 -4.70 20.28 -48.78
CA SER A 214 -3.50 20.15 -49.60
C SER A 214 -3.28 21.48 -50.30
N GLU A 215 -2.22 22.18 -49.91
CA GLU A 215 -1.72 23.35 -50.63
C GLU A 215 -0.35 22.96 -51.18
N ASN A 216 -0.38 22.51 -52.43
CA ASN A 216 0.79 22.49 -53.29
C ASN A 216 1.10 23.95 -53.60
N ASP A 217 2.16 24.53 -53.03
CA ASP A 217 2.92 25.49 -53.80
C ASP A 217 4.37 25.64 -53.33
N ALA A 218 5.22 25.84 -54.32
CA ALA A 218 6.67 25.85 -54.22
C ALA A 218 7.20 27.20 -53.73
N GLY A 219 8.32 27.16 -53.00
CA GLY A 219 9.30 28.26 -53.08
C GLY A 219 9.90 28.77 -51.78
N LYS A 220 11.22 28.55 -51.69
CA LYS A 220 12.25 29.46 -51.13
C LYS A 220 12.29 29.75 -49.61
N ARG A 221 13.31 29.14 -48.99
CA ARG A 221 14.29 29.64 -47.99
C ARG A 221 13.89 30.84 -47.12
N GLY A 222 13.93 30.60 -45.81
CA GLY A 222 14.22 31.62 -44.79
C GLY A 222 14.31 31.00 -43.39
N ARG A 223 15.46 31.10 -42.73
CA ARG A 223 15.67 30.68 -41.32
C ARG A 223 14.92 31.63 -40.38
N LEU A 224 14.17 31.09 -39.42
CA LEU A 224 13.87 31.72 -38.12
C LEU A 224 13.62 30.63 -37.06
N PRO A 225 13.80 30.93 -35.76
CA PRO A 225 14.18 29.97 -34.74
C PRO A 225 12.99 29.14 -34.24
N SER A 226 13.33 27.91 -33.84
CA SER A 226 12.44 26.93 -33.23
C SER A 226 11.74 27.48 -31.98
N ALA A 227 10.51 27.97 -32.14
CA ALA A 227 9.56 28.06 -31.05
C ALA A 227 8.98 26.65 -30.82
N LEU A 228 9.27 26.10 -29.64
CA LEU A 228 8.78 24.81 -29.17
C LEU A 228 7.26 24.92 -28.90
N VAL A 229 6.44 24.66 -29.93
CA VAL A 229 4.99 24.54 -29.79
C VAL A 229 4.70 23.17 -29.17
N HIS A 230 4.35 23.14 -27.90
CA HIS A 230 3.74 21.97 -27.25
C HIS A 230 2.28 21.84 -27.72
N PRO A 231 1.87 20.78 -28.43
CA PRO A 231 0.47 20.43 -28.51
C PRO A 231 0.08 19.68 -27.23
N HIS A 232 -1.10 19.98 -26.69
CA HIS A 232 -1.66 19.46 -25.42
C HIS A 232 -1.26 20.24 -24.15
N GLY A 233 -1.63 21.52 -24.11
CA GLY A 233 -1.79 22.24 -22.85
C GLY A 233 -3.13 21.90 -22.20
N CYS A 234 -3.15 21.00 -21.22
CA CYS A 234 -4.22 20.97 -20.22
C CYS A 234 -3.90 22.02 -19.15
N ILE A 235 -4.66 23.11 -19.12
CA ILE A 235 -4.56 24.12 -18.07
C ILE A 235 -5.21 23.54 -16.81
N TYR A 236 -4.40 23.05 -15.88
CA TYR A 236 -4.86 22.74 -14.53
C TYR A 236 -5.08 24.05 -13.76
N SER A 237 -6.35 24.41 -13.56
CA SER A 237 -6.72 25.48 -12.63
C SER A 237 -6.61 24.95 -11.21
N HIS A 238 -5.56 25.37 -10.50
CA HIS A 238 -5.39 25.10 -9.07
C HIS A 238 -6.47 25.87 -8.28
N ARG A 239 -7.58 25.21 -7.94
CA ARG A 239 -8.58 25.75 -7.03
C ARG A 239 -8.05 25.62 -5.60
N ARG A 240 -7.82 26.76 -4.93
CA ARG A 240 -7.42 26.84 -3.51
C ARG A 240 -8.47 26.15 -2.64
N PHE A 241 -8.05 25.13 -1.88
CA PHE A 241 -8.84 24.59 -0.78
C PHE A 241 -8.93 25.63 0.33
N GLY A 242 -10.15 26.00 0.70
CA GLY A 242 -10.43 26.89 1.83
C GLY A 242 -10.15 26.19 3.17
N HIS A 243 -9.55 26.95 4.08
CA HIS A 243 -9.35 26.61 5.48
C HIS A 243 -10.69 26.30 6.17
N TYR A 244 -10.85 25.07 6.69
CA TYR A 244 -11.89 24.75 7.66
C TYR A 244 -11.36 24.99 9.08
N HIS A 245 -11.86 26.04 9.74
CA HIS A 245 -11.71 26.25 11.18
C HIS A 245 -12.84 25.51 11.92
N GLY A 246 -12.55 24.33 12.45
CA GLY A 246 -13.43 23.66 13.41
C GLY A 246 -13.21 24.23 14.82
N ARG A 247 -14.22 24.91 15.36
CA ARG A 247 -14.30 25.26 16.80
C ARG A 247 -14.69 24.02 17.59
N TYR A 248 -13.88 23.62 18.57
CA TYR A 248 -14.30 22.70 19.61
C TYR A 248 -14.88 23.47 20.80
N PRO A 249 -16.01 23.05 21.39
CA PRO A 249 -16.55 23.67 22.59
C PRO A 249 -15.76 23.27 23.84
N HIS A 250 -15.48 24.30 24.64
CA HIS A 250 -14.95 24.26 26.01
C HIS A 250 -15.94 23.60 26.97
N GLU A 251 -15.46 22.75 27.89
CA GLU A 251 -15.92 22.48 29.27
C GLU A 251 -15.20 21.19 29.75
N ARG A 252 -14.71 20.98 30.98
CA ARG A 252 -14.79 21.72 32.25
C ARG A 252 -13.62 21.27 33.15
N PHE A 253 -13.17 22.21 33.97
CA PHE A 253 -12.15 22.19 35.02
C PHE A 253 -12.02 20.91 35.89
N ILE A 254 -10.76 20.47 36.10
CA ILE A 254 -10.27 19.89 37.37
C ILE A 254 -8.94 20.60 37.72
N LYS A 255 -8.82 21.03 38.99
CA LYS A 255 -7.73 21.86 39.55
C LYS A 255 -6.35 21.17 39.56
N PRO A 256 -5.25 21.95 39.62
CA PRO A 256 -3.89 21.49 39.38
C PRO A 256 -3.19 20.96 40.65
N TYR A 257 -2.24 20.04 40.45
CA TYR A 257 -1.20 19.70 41.41
C TYR A 257 0.06 20.53 41.05
N ASN A 258 0.53 21.34 42.00
CA ASN A 258 1.76 22.14 41.88
C ASN A 258 3.01 21.24 42.02
N ASN A 259 4.02 21.43 41.16
CA ASN A 259 5.41 21.89 41.44
C ASN A 259 6.37 21.50 40.27
N PRO A 260 7.65 21.93 40.22
CA PRO A 260 8.07 23.07 39.40
C PRO A 260 9.12 22.74 38.31
N SER A 261 9.26 23.68 37.38
CA SER A 261 10.49 24.10 36.69
C SER A 261 11.49 23.03 36.20
N SER A 262 11.46 22.77 34.90
CA SER A 262 12.66 22.55 34.11
C SER A 262 12.45 23.10 32.71
N SER A 263 13.25 24.11 32.39
CA SER A 263 13.35 24.79 31.10
C SER A 263 14.24 23.95 30.18
N ASP A 264 13.72 23.60 29.00
CA ASP A 264 14.41 23.66 27.70
C ASP A 264 13.71 22.77 26.68
N TYR A 265 12.92 23.38 25.79
CA TYR A 265 12.50 22.76 24.54
C TYR A 265 13.23 23.43 23.39
N THR A 266 14.20 22.72 22.83
CA THR A 266 14.86 23.07 21.57
C THR A 266 13.89 22.86 20.42
N SER A 267 13.68 23.92 19.65
CA SER A 267 12.88 23.95 18.42
C SER A 267 13.54 23.10 17.31
N VAL A 268 13.06 21.88 17.10
CA VAL A 268 13.46 21.04 15.97
C VAL A 268 12.68 21.46 14.71
N ARG A 269 13.41 21.96 13.69
CA ARG A 269 12.87 22.24 12.35
C ARG A 269 12.35 20.95 11.71
N GLY A 270 11.06 20.90 11.43
CA GLY A 270 10.43 19.80 10.71
C GLY A 270 10.82 19.77 9.23
N THR A 271 11.63 18.78 8.85
CA THR A 271 11.88 18.40 7.46
C THR A 271 10.65 17.64 6.94
N ARG A 272 9.92 18.24 6.00
CA ARG A 272 8.74 17.63 5.38
C ARG A 272 9.20 16.59 4.35
N ILE A 273 9.28 15.32 4.77
CA ILE A 273 9.54 14.18 3.88
C ILE A 273 8.27 13.92 3.06
N ARG A 274 8.37 14.02 1.72
CA ARG A 274 7.29 13.55 0.82
C ARG A 274 7.38 12.03 0.74
N TYR A 275 6.36 11.35 1.23
CA TYR A 275 6.22 9.91 1.08
C TYR A 275 5.65 9.59 -0.30
N SER A 276 6.25 8.61 -0.97
CA SER A 276 5.71 8.00 -2.19
C SER A 276 4.44 7.24 -1.82
N GLU A 277 3.35 7.42 -2.58
CA GLU A 277 2.01 6.82 -2.37
C GLU A 277 1.95 5.28 -2.46
N GLY A 278 3.08 4.58 -2.36
CA GLY A 278 3.18 3.12 -2.35
C GLY A 278 3.70 2.51 -1.05
N ALA A 279 3.97 3.31 -0.01
CA ALA A 279 4.37 2.75 1.28
C ALA A 279 3.17 2.07 1.95
N SER A 280 3.22 0.74 2.09
CA SER A 280 2.19 -0.02 2.80
C SER A 280 1.98 0.58 4.20
N PRO A 281 0.74 0.87 4.63
CA PRO A 281 0.46 1.48 5.93
C PRO A 281 1.03 0.68 7.11
N CYS A 282 1.32 -0.61 6.93
CA CYS A 282 2.05 -1.43 7.91
C CYS A 282 3.51 -0.99 8.12
N LEU A 283 4.20 -0.50 7.08
CA LEU A 283 5.58 0.00 7.22
C LEU A 283 5.60 1.33 8.00
N LEU A 284 4.60 2.17 7.77
CA LEU A 284 4.38 3.40 8.53
C LEU A 284 4.09 3.09 10.00
N LEU A 285 3.22 2.12 10.27
CA LEU A 285 2.91 1.68 11.63
C LEU A 285 4.13 1.09 12.35
N GLN A 286 4.99 0.36 11.63
CA GLN A 286 6.24 -0.20 12.18
C GLN A 286 7.27 0.90 12.48
N ILE A 287 7.43 1.89 11.61
CA ILE A 287 8.34 3.03 11.83
C ILE A 287 7.86 3.91 13.00
N GLU A 288 6.55 4.12 13.09
CA GLU A 288 5.94 4.94 14.14
C GLU A 288 5.95 4.22 15.50
N ALA A 289 5.71 2.90 15.51
CA ALA A 289 5.90 2.06 16.70
C ALA A 289 7.37 2.00 17.16
N ALA A 290 8.33 1.97 16.23
CA ALA A 290 9.75 1.97 16.55
C ALA A 290 10.20 3.32 17.16
N LYS A 291 9.66 4.44 16.68
CA LYS A 291 9.88 5.76 17.30
C LYS A 291 9.31 5.82 18.72
N GLY A 292 8.06 5.40 18.91
CA GLY A 292 7.44 5.39 20.24
C GLY A 292 8.17 4.49 21.25
N LEU A 293 8.83 3.43 20.79
CA LEU A 293 9.63 2.56 21.66
C LEU A 293 11.02 3.16 21.98
N SER A 294 11.59 3.96 21.07
CA SER A 294 12.86 4.67 21.30
C SER A 294 12.70 5.85 22.27
N ASP A 295 11.53 6.46 22.34
CA ASP A 295 11.24 7.59 23.24
C ASP A 295 10.85 7.12 24.65
N ALA A 296 10.58 5.82 24.83
CA ALA A 296 10.16 5.21 26.10
C ALA A 296 11.28 4.48 26.85
N VAL A 297 12.50 4.42 26.29
CA VAL A 297 13.71 3.82 26.88
C VAL A 297 14.72 4.92 27.13
#